data_AF-A0A7M7KS55-F1
#
_entry.id   AF-A0A7M7KS55-F1
#
_cell.length_a   1.000
_cell.length_b   1.000
_cell.length_c   1.000
_cell.angle_alpha   90.00
_cell.angle_beta   90.00
_cell.angle_gamma   90.00
#
_symmetry.space_group_name_H-M   'P 1'
#
loop_
_entity.id
_entity.type
_entity.pdbx_description
1 polymer ?
#
loop_
_entity_poly.entity_id
_entity_poly.type
_entity_poly.pdbx_seq_one_letter_code
_entity_poly.pdbx_strand_id
1 'polypeptide(L)'
;MFVRGFAGVSKVLLNFEKLCAEPRREMGHRFRGHMPNRHRDPKWKKYRANQTFRLKLPDYEEMRKDFSHLSPDEIRSLMKEKGIVPGRLWIEKPVFMSCTGTVIDAFVPPEGDGKATILSKTGALQQMRKLEKKGKSLMQLRKIRQFDEDFDLEEFAQQAHTIYEEAHLALANGDKKKLGNLVTERCYPEMLANTELKTLRWSLIKSIEPARVVHIRTQDLLNKDNIFAQVHQITQEYPAHLILKTRSKQHRLHINASV
;
A
#
# COMPACT_ATOMS: atom_id res chain seq x y z
N MET A 1 18.02 60.92 -62.28
CA MET A 1 17.06 60.05 -62.99
C MET A 1 16.78 58.86 -62.09
N PHE A 2 15.52 58.70 -61.68
CA PHE A 2 14.87 57.52 -61.08
C PHE A 2 15.46 56.79 -59.86
N VAL A 3 14.71 56.97 -58.77
CA VAL A 3 14.61 56.19 -57.53
C VAL A 3 13.96 54.82 -57.80
N ARG A 4 14.55 53.74 -57.26
CA ARG A 4 13.93 52.44 -56.86
C ARG A 4 14.89 51.81 -55.84
N GLY A 5 14.56 51.32 -54.66
CA GLY A 5 13.30 50.98 -54.02
C GLY A 5 13.57 49.77 -53.13
N PHE A 6 13.74 49.97 -51.82
CA PHE A 6 13.53 48.93 -50.80
C PHE A 6 12.71 49.56 -49.68
N ALA A 7 11.39 49.46 -49.83
CA ALA A 7 10.42 49.77 -48.80
C ALA A 7 10.26 48.53 -47.92
N GLY A 8 10.36 48.66 -46.60
CA GLY A 8 9.96 47.54 -45.75
C GLY A 8 10.37 47.50 -44.29
N VAL A 9 10.78 48.57 -43.61
CA VAL A 9 10.92 48.54 -42.14
C VAL A 9 10.64 49.91 -41.51
N SER A 10 9.40 50.42 -41.56
CA SER A 10 9.05 51.64 -40.80
C SER A 10 7.60 51.74 -40.32
N LYS A 11 6.92 50.60 -40.12
CA LYS A 11 5.57 50.56 -39.52
C LYS A 11 5.50 49.99 -38.09
N VAL A 12 6.61 49.52 -37.53
CA VAL A 12 6.61 48.89 -36.19
C VAL A 12 7.12 49.82 -35.08
N LEU A 13 7.83 50.91 -35.40
CA LEU A 13 8.41 51.81 -34.39
C LEU A 13 7.67 53.15 -34.19
N LEU A 14 6.65 53.46 -34.99
CA LEU A 14 5.90 54.73 -34.87
C LEU A 14 4.63 54.66 -33.99
N ASN A 15 4.35 53.51 -33.37
CA ASN A 15 3.19 53.35 -32.47
C ASN A 15 3.56 53.19 -30.99
N PHE A 16 4.84 53.28 -30.62
CA PHE A 16 5.26 53.17 -29.21
C PHE A 16 5.39 54.51 -28.47
N GLU A 17 5.48 55.64 -29.17
CA GLU A 17 5.64 56.97 -28.54
C GLU A 17 4.32 57.75 -28.33
N LYS A 18 3.16 57.21 -28.71
CA LYS A 18 1.86 57.92 -28.61
C LYS A 18 0.98 57.49 -27.43
N LEU A 19 1.47 56.71 -26.47
CA LEU A 19 0.68 56.27 -25.30
C LEU A 19 1.15 56.80 -23.94
N CYS A 20 2.16 57.68 -23.91
CA CYS A 20 2.65 58.30 -22.67
C CYS A 20 2.56 59.84 -22.73
N ALA A 21 1.35 60.38 -22.85
CA ALA A 21 1.08 61.79 -22.51
C ALA A 21 -0.43 61.99 -22.33
N GLU A 22 -0.96 61.63 -21.17
CA GLU A 22 -2.25 62.22 -20.73
C GLU A 22 -1.95 63.43 -19.84
N PRO A 23 -2.58 64.59 -20.08
CA PRO A 23 -2.44 65.74 -19.19
C PRO A 23 -3.03 65.40 -17.82
N ARG A 24 -2.31 65.77 -16.77
CA ARG A 24 -2.73 65.65 -15.37
C ARG A 24 -4.03 66.44 -15.19
N ARG A 25 -5.17 65.74 -15.11
CA ARG A 25 -6.47 66.34 -14.81
C ARG A 25 -6.42 67.01 -13.43
N GLU A 26 -6.75 68.30 -13.37
CA GLU A 26 -6.94 69.01 -12.11
C GLU A 26 -8.15 68.40 -11.36
N MET A 27 -7.89 67.89 -10.15
CA MET A 27 -8.90 67.25 -9.32
C MET A 27 -9.60 68.30 -8.46
N GLY A 28 -10.62 68.95 -9.03
CA GLY A 28 -11.65 69.64 -8.26
C GLY A 28 -12.75 68.65 -7.87
N HIS A 29 -13.02 68.51 -6.57
CA HIS A 29 -14.29 68.14 -5.91
C HIS A 29 -14.04 67.26 -4.66
N ARG A 30 -14.41 67.82 -3.49
CA ARG A 30 -14.41 67.13 -2.19
C ARG A 30 -15.59 66.14 -2.14
N PHE A 31 -15.38 64.91 -2.59
CA PHE A 31 -16.31 63.80 -2.33
C PHE A 31 -16.16 63.34 -0.88
N ARG A 32 -17.14 63.65 -0.02
CA ARG A 32 -17.30 63.03 1.30
C ARG A 32 -18.15 61.77 1.15
N GLY A 33 -17.48 60.67 0.87
CA GLY A 33 -18.03 59.32 0.91
C GLY A 33 -16.86 58.36 1.07
N HIS A 34 -17.05 57.26 1.79
CA HIS A 34 -15.99 56.26 2.00
C HIS A 34 -15.60 55.68 0.63
N MET A 35 -14.55 56.22 0.00
CA MET A 35 -13.98 55.61 -1.20
C MET A 35 -13.55 54.20 -0.79
N PRO A 36 -14.01 53.14 -1.48
CA PRO A 36 -13.41 51.83 -1.27
C PRO A 36 -11.92 52.00 -1.55
N ASN A 37 -11.06 51.49 -0.67
CA ASN A 37 -9.60 51.55 -0.82
C ASN A 37 -9.14 50.59 -1.95
N ARG A 38 -9.69 50.81 -3.15
CA ARG A 38 -9.55 49.98 -4.33
C ARG A 38 -8.51 50.63 -5.22
N HIS A 39 -7.32 50.10 -5.15
CA HIS A 39 -6.21 50.50 -6.02
C HIS A 39 -6.65 50.45 -7.50
N ARG A 40 -6.49 51.58 -8.21
CA ARG A 40 -7.11 51.84 -9.52
C ARG A 40 -6.29 51.29 -10.70
N ASP A 41 -5.05 50.88 -10.45
CA ASP A 41 -4.09 50.48 -11.46
C ASP A 41 -4.57 49.28 -12.31
N PRO A 42 -4.43 49.36 -13.66
CA PRO A 42 -4.85 48.30 -14.58
C PRO A 42 -4.13 46.96 -14.37
N LYS A 43 -2.87 47.01 -13.92
CA LYS A 43 -2.02 45.83 -13.63
C LYS A 43 -2.73 44.84 -12.69
N TRP A 44 -3.48 45.35 -11.71
CA TRP A 44 -4.12 44.52 -10.69
C TRP A 44 -5.59 44.20 -11.00
N LYS A 45 -6.10 44.53 -12.19
CA LYS A 45 -7.48 44.23 -12.58
C LYS A 45 -7.78 42.73 -12.60
N LYS A 46 -6.85 41.92 -13.13
CA LYS A 46 -6.98 40.44 -13.17
C LYS A 46 -6.97 39.82 -11.77
N TYR A 47 -6.05 40.26 -10.91
CA TYR A 47 -5.98 39.77 -9.52
C TYR A 47 -7.22 40.16 -8.69
N ARG A 48 -7.77 41.36 -8.91
CA ARG A 48 -9.05 41.76 -8.30
C ARG A 48 -10.24 40.93 -8.78
N ALA A 49 -10.26 40.55 -10.06
CA ALA A 49 -11.28 39.65 -10.59
C ALA A 49 -11.15 38.23 -10.01
N ASN A 50 -9.93 37.79 -9.73
CA ASN A 50 -9.63 36.46 -9.20
C ASN A 50 -9.65 36.40 -7.65
N GLN A 51 -9.88 37.51 -6.95
CA GLN A 51 -9.96 37.54 -5.48
C GLN A 51 -11.11 36.67 -4.96
N THR A 52 -12.23 36.66 -5.68
CA THR A 52 -13.38 35.79 -5.40
C THR A 52 -13.38 34.66 -6.40
N PHE A 53 -12.72 33.56 -6.05
CA PHE A 53 -12.82 32.31 -6.79
C PHE A 53 -14.01 31.52 -6.25
N ARG A 54 -14.88 31.05 -7.16
CA ARG A 54 -15.98 30.17 -6.79
C ARG A 54 -15.42 28.76 -6.60
N LEU A 55 -15.11 28.40 -5.36
CA LEU A 55 -14.82 27.01 -4.99
C LEU A 55 -16.10 26.19 -5.22
N LYS A 56 -16.03 25.20 -6.11
CA LYS A 56 -17.05 24.14 -6.10
C LYS A 56 -16.76 23.29 -4.87
N LEU A 57 -17.58 23.41 -3.83
CA LEU A 57 -17.48 22.51 -2.70
C LEU A 57 -17.81 21.09 -3.21
N PRO A 58 -17.08 20.07 -2.74
CA PRO A 58 -17.48 18.69 -2.98
C PRO A 58 -18.89 18.46 -2.43
N ASP A 59 -19.67 17.64 -3.12
CA ASP A 59 -20.96 17.23 -2.59
C ASP A 59 -20.76 16.22 -1.45
N TYR A 60 -20.99 16.68 -0.22
CA TYR A 60 -20.83 15.87 0.99
C TYR A 60 -21.88 14.77 1.10
N GLU A 61 -23.04 14.92 0.45
CA GLU A 61 -24.07 13.88 0.43
C GLU A 61 -23.65 12.73 -0.48
N GLU A 62 -23.06 13.03 -1.64
CA GLU A 62 -22.48 12.01 -2.52
C GLU A 62 -21.33 11.24 -1.85
N MET A 63 -20.48 11.92 -1.08
CA MET A 63 -19.36 11.26 -0.38
C MET A 63 -19.82 10.36 0.76
N ARG A 64 -21.00 10.62 1.34
CA ARG A 64 -21.57 9.81 2.42
C ARG A 64 -22.34 8.60 1.89
N LYS A 65 -22.64 8.53 0.58
CA LYS A 65 -23.29 7.35 -0.02
C LYS A 65 -22.31 6.19 -0.06
N ASP A 66 -22.64 5.13 0.67
CA ASP A 66 -21.90 3.87 0.63
C ASP A 66 -22.19 3.15 -0.69
N PHE A 67 -21.23 3.18 -1.63
CA PHE A 67 -21.34 2.52 -2.94
C PHE A 67 -21.61 1.00 -2.85
N SER A 68 -21.39 0.37 -1.69
CA SER A 68 -21.65 -1.05 -1.43
C SER A 68 -23.14 -1.40 -1.30
N HIS A 69 -23.99 -0.45 -0.92
CA HIS A 69 -25.43 -0.68 -0.74
C HIS A 69 -26.27 -0.30 -1.97
N LEU A 70 -25.63 0.29 -2.98
CA LEU A 70 -26.29 0.76 -4.18
C LEU A 70 -26.56 -0.38 -5.16
N SER A 71 -27.72 -0.37 -5.81
CA SER A 71 -28.02 -1.36 -6.85
C SER A 71 -27.11 -1.17 -8.07
N PRO A 72 -26.79 -2.22 -8.84
CA PRO A 72 -25.97 -2.10 -10.04
C PRO A 72 -26.48 -1.06 -11.07
N ASP A 73 -27.79 -0.84 -11.12
CA ASP A 73 -28.41 0.14 -12.03
C ASP A 73 -28.21 1.58 -11.57
N GLU A 74 -28.31 1.83 -10.26
CA GLU A 74 -27.97 3.13 -9.66
C GLU A 74 -26.47 3.43 -9.79
N ILE A 75 -25.60 2.42 -9.66
CA ILE A 75 -24.17 2.59 -9.91
C ILE A 75 -23.94 2.98 -11.38
N ARG A 76 -24.67 2.35 -12.31
CA ARG A 76 -24.59 2.68 -13.74
C ARG A 76 -25.11 4.09 -14.04
N SER A 77 -26.21 4.54 -13.43
CA SER A 77 -26.71 5.91 -13.61
C SER A 77 -25.72 6.92 -13.05
N LEU A 78 -25.18 6.69 -11.85
CA LEU A 78 -24.15 7.53 -11.26
C LEU A 78 -22.87 7.58 -12.12
N MET A 79 -22.41 6.44 -12.65
CA MET A 79 -21.25 6.42 -13.56
C MET A 79 -21.51 7.24 -14.82
N LYS A 80 -22.72 7.18 -15.38
CA LYS A 80 -23.14 7.99 -16.53
C LYS A 80 -23.24 9.48 -16.18
N GLU A 81 -23.83 9.83 -15.05
CA GLU A 81 -23.93 11.22 -14.56
C GLU A 81 -22.55 11.83 -14.32
N LYS A 82 -21.63 11.04 -13.77
CA LYS A 82 -20.22 11.43 -13.58
C LYS A 82 -19.41 11.42 -14.87
N GLY A 83 -19.98 10.96 -15.99
CA GLY A 83 -19.29 10.83 -17.27
C GLY A 83 -18.16 9.79 -17.25
N ILE A 84 -18.16 8.86 -16.29
CA ILE A 84 -17.15 7.83 -16.15
C ILE A 84 -17.60 6.61 -16.95
N VAL A 85 -16.95 6.38 -18.08
CA VAL A 85 -17.13 5.15 -18.86
C VAL A 85 -16.26 4.06 -18.23
N PRO A 86 -16.79 2.85 -17.95
CA PRO A 86 -15.96 1.75 -17.48
C PRO A 86 -14.90 1.44 -18.55
N GLY A 87 -13.63 1.49 -18.15
CA GLY A 87 -12.51 1.18 -19.03
C GLY A 87 -12.67 -0.21 -19.64
N ARG A 88 -12.45 -0.35 -20.95
CA ARG A 88 -12.35 -1.66 -21.57
C ARG A 88 -11.05 -2.31 -21.08
N LEU A 89 -11.14 -3.47 -20.43
CA LEU A 89 -9.96 -4.21 -20.00
C LEU A 89 -9.36 -4.94 -21.21
N TRP A 90 -8.52 -4.26 -21.98
CA TRP A 90 -7.67 -4.89 -22.98
C TRP A 90 -6.48 -5.52 -22.24
N ILE A 91 -6.62 -6.79 -21.83
CA ILE A 91 -5.59 -7.51 -21.07
C ILE A 91 -4.63 -8.15 -22.07
N GLU A 92 -3.63 -7.41 -22.55
CA GLU A 92 -2.58 -7.95 -23.42
C GLU A 92 -1.65 -8.90 -22.67
N LYS A 93 -1.32 -8.53 -21.42
CA LYS A 93 -0.42 -9.28 -20.55
C LYS A 93 -1.17 -9.75 -19.32
N PRO A 94 -1.17 -11.06 -19.01
CA PRO A 94 -1.78 -11.56 -17.80
C PRO A 94 -1.06 -11.00 -16.57
N VAL A 95 -1.81 -10.83 -15.48
CA VAL A 95 -1.23 -10.43 -14.19
C VAL A 95 -0.35 -11.56 -13.69
N PHE A 96 0.93 -11.26 -13.43
CA PHE A 96 1.84 -12.20 -12.79
C PHE A 96 1.64 -12.14 -11.28
N MET A 97 1.37 -13.29 -10.67
CA MET A 97 1.27 -13.44 -9.22
C MET A 97 2.39 -14.35 -8.74
N SER A 98 3.23 -13.81 -7.88
CA SER A 98 4.38 -14.48 -7.25
C SER A 98 3.99 -15.23 -5.96
N CYS A 99 2.84 -14.91 -5.37
CA CYS A 99 2.39 -15.55 -4.13
C CYS A 99 0.89 -15.86 -4.15
N THR A 100 0.49 -16.80 -3.28
CA THR A 100 -0.92 -17.12 -3.02
C THR A 100 -1.54 -16.10 -2.08
N GLY A 101 -2.78 -15.66 -2.34
CA GLY A 101 -3.45 -14.65 -1.53
C GLY A 101 -3.87 -15.10 -0.11
N THR A 102 -3.99 -16.41 0.11
CA THR A 102 -4.46 -16.99 1.39
C THR A 102 -3.62 -18.20 1.80
N VAL A 103 -3.61 -18.48 3.11
CA VAL A 103 -3.10 -19.75 3.64
C VAL A 103 -4.03 -20.89 3.17
N ILE A 104 -3.47 -21.97 2.66
CA ILE A 104 -4.22 -23.09 2.06
C ILE A 104 -5.00 -23.83 3.15
N ASP A 105 -4.28 -24.38 4.12
CA ASP A 105 -4.84 -25.10 5.27
C ASP A 105 -4.14 -24.55 6.51
N ALA A 106 -4.87 -23.77 7.31
CA ALA A 106 -4.32 -23.23 8.55
C ALA A 106 -3.91 -24.35 9.51
N PHE A 107 -2.69 -24.26 10.04
CA PHE A 107 -2.24 -25.15 11.08
C PHE A 107 -3.02 -24.84 12.38
N VAL A 108 -3.69 -25.86 12.92
CA VAL A 108 -4.37 -25.77 14.22
C VAL A 108 -3.47 -26.47 15.22
N PRO A 109 -2.82 -25.73 16.15
CA PRO A 109 -2.05 -26.36 17.21
C PRO A 109 -2.98 -27.25 18.04
N PRO A 110 -2.53 -28.43 18.46
CA PRO A 110 -3.34 -29.27 19.32
C PRO A 110 -3.62 -28.56 20.64
N GLU A 111 -4.88 -28.47 21.02
CA GLU A 111 -5.30 -27.95 22.32
C GLU A 111 -4.66 -28.80 23.43
N GLY A 112 -3.86 -28.19 24.29
CA GLY A 112 -3.34 -28.83 25.50
C GLY A 112 -1.92 -29.39 25.37
N ASP A 113 -0.97 -28.51 25.06
CA ASP A 113 0.45 -28.66 25.43
C ASP A 113 0.59 -28.64 26.97
N GLY A 114 0.09 -29.70 27.61
CA GLY A 114 0.16 -29.95 29.05
C GLY A 114 -1.03 -30.66 29.71
N LYS A 115 -2.22 -30.79 29.07
CA LYS A 115 -3.44 -31.25 29.79
C LYS A 115 -4.47 -32.10 29.01
N ALA A 116 -4.28 -32.39 27.73
CA ALA A 116 -5.23 -33.25 27.01
C ALA A 116 -4.92 -34.73 27.28
N THR A 117 -5.67 -35.34 28.19
CA THR A 117 -5.54 -36.75 28.58
C THR A 117 -5.67 -37.67 27.36
N ILE A 118 -4.67 -38.52 27.15
CA ILE A 118 -4.52 -39.51 26.06
C ILE A 118 -5.75 -40.42 25.90
N LEU A 119 -6.57 -40.56 26.95
CA LEU A 119 -7.72 -41.46 27.04
C LEU A 119 -9.09 -40.84 26.69
N SER A 120 -9.17 -39.54 26.40
CA SER A 120 -10.46 -38.91 26.04
C SER A 120 -10.85 -39.21 24.58
N LYS A 121 -12.17 -39.37 24.32
CA LYS A 121 -12.74 -39.49 22.97
C LYS A 121 -12.35 -38.30 22.08
N THR A 122 -12.22 -37.11 22.66
CA THR A 122 -11.75 -35.91 21.95
C THR A 122 -10.26 -36.00 21.57
N GLY A 123 -9.43 -36.59 22.43
CA GLY A 123 -8.00 -36.82 22.17
C GLY A 123 -7.77 -37.83 21.04
N ALA A 124 -8.54 -38.92 21.00
CA ALA A 124 -8.48 -39.91 19.93
C ALA A 124 -8.79 -39.29 18.55
N LEU A 125 -9.87 -38.49 18.46
CA LEU A 125 -10.23 -37.77 17.23
C LEU A 125 -9.13 -36.79 16.78
N GLN A 126 -8.49 -36.09 17.72
CA GLN A 126 -7.37 -35.22 17.41
C GLN A 126 -6.15 -36.00 16.88
N GLN A 127 -5.84 -37.17 17.45
CA GLN A 127 -4.73 -38.00 16.98
C GLN A 127 -4.98 -38.58 15.58
N MET A 128 -6.21 -39.05 15.30
CA MET A 128 -6.58 -39.50 13.95
C MET A 128 -6.42 -38.37 12.92
N ARG A 129 -6.89 -37.15 13.25
CA ARG A 129 -6.69 -35.96 12.39
C ARG A 129 -5.22 -35.61 12.19
N LYS A 130 -4.36 -35.76 13.22
CA LYS A 130 -2.91 -35.53 13.10
C LYS A 130 -2.27 -36.50 12.13
N LEU A 131 -2.60 -37.78 12.21
CA LEU A 131 -2.09 -38.81 11.30
C LEU A 131 -2.49 -38.52 9.84
N GLU A 132 -3.76 -38.19 9.61
CA GLU A 132 -4.25 -37.83 8.28
C GLU A 132 -3.51 -36.60 7.71
N LYS A 133 -3.35 -35.55 8.53
CA LYS A 133 -2.64 -34.33 8.12
C LYS A 133 -1.16 -34.61 7.82
N LYS A 134 -0.49 -35.42 8.63
CA LYS A 134 0.91 -35.85 8.40
C LYS A 134 1.05 -36.66 7.11
N GLY A 135 0.14 -37.58 6.83
CA GLY A 135 0.13 -38.35 5.59
C GLY A 135 0.02 -37.46 4.35
N LYS A 136 -0.86 -36.45 4.40
CA LYS A 136 -0.97 -35.43 3.35
C LYS A 136 0.34 -34.65 3.19
N SER A 137 0.98 -34.20 4.28
CA SER A 137 2.25 -33.46 4.23
C SER A 137 3.40 -34.27 3.64
N LEU A 138 3.46 -35.59 3.86
CA LEU A 138 4.44 -36.44 3.19
C LEU A 138 4.23 -36.54 1.67
N MET A 139 2.97 -36.57 1.21
CA MET A 139 2.67 -36.53 -0.24
C MET A 139 3.08 -35.18 -0.84
N GLN A 140 2.85 -34.08 -0.11
CA GLN A 140 3.24 -32.74 -0.54
C GLN A 140 4.75 -32.57 -0.60
N LEU A 141 5.50 -33.12 0.37
CA LEU A 141 6.96 -33.15 0.33
C LEU A 141 7.48 -33.88 -0.92
N ARG A 142 6.86 -35.02 -1.30
CA ARG A 142 7.23 -35.72 -2.53
C ARG A 142 6.97 -34.89 -3.78
N LYS A 143 5.90 -34.10 -3.81
CA LYS A 143 5.64 -33.16 -4.91
C LYS A 143 6.70 -32.06 -4.98
N ILE A 144 7.12 -31.50 -3.85
CA ILE A 144 8.20 -30.49 -3.83
C ILE A 144 9.50 -31.10 -4.37
N ARG A 145 9.84 -32.32 -3.91
CA ARG A 145 11.04 -33.05 -4.37
C ARG A 145 11.03 -33.44 -5.83
N GLN A 146 9.87 -33.40 -6.50
CA GLN A 146 9.79 -33.59 -7.94
C GLN A 146 10.30 -32.37 -8.73
N PHE A 147 10.23 -31.18 -8.12
CA PHE A 147 10.73 -29.93 -8.72
C PHE A 147 12.14 -29.59 -8.24
N ASP A 148 12.44 -29.91 -6.98
CA ASP A 148 13.73 -29.63 -6.35
C ASP A 148 14.23 -30.87 -5.58
N GLU A 149 15.12 -31.63 -6.20
CA GLU A 149 15.57 -32.94 -5.69
C GLU A 149 16.38 -32.81 -4.38
N ASP A 150 17.08 -31.69 -4.20
CA ASP A 150 17.96 -31.44 -3.05
C ASP A 150 17.22 -30.80 -1.86
N PHE A 151 15.89 -30.72 -1.92
CA PHE A 151 15.09 -30.07 -0.88
C PHE A 151 15.09 -30.87 0.44
N ASP A 152 15.80 -30.32 1.44
CA ASP A 152 15.81 -30.79 2.82
C ASP A 152 15.04 -29.89 3.80
N LEU A 153 14.39 -30.53 4.78
CA LEU A 153 13.53 -29.85 5.75
C LEU A 153 14.31 -29.18 6.88
N GLU A 154 15.44 -29.74 7.30
CA GLU A 154 16.22 -29.21 8.41
C GLU A 154 16.98 -27.95 7.97
N GLU A 155 17.59 -27.99 6.78
CA GLU A 155 18.23 -26.83 6.17
C GLU A 155 17.21 -25.72 5.89
N PHE A 156 16.03 -26.06 5.36
CA PHE A 156 14.95 -25.10 5.15
C PHE A 156 14.55 -24.42 6.46
N ALA A 157 14.47 -25.15 7.57
CA ALA A 157 14.09 -24.58 8.87
C ALA A 157 15.10 -23.52 9.36
N GLN A 158 16.39 -23.76 9.13
CA GLN A 158 17.46 -22.82 9.47
C GLN A 158 17.47 -21.60 8.55
N GLN A 159 17.27 -21.81 7.24
CA GLN A 159 17.16 -20.72 6.26
C GLN A 159 15.95 -19.83 6.56
N ALA A 160 14.80 -20.44 6.86
CA ALA A 160 13.58 -19.71 7.22
C ALA A 160 13.76 -18.87 8.48
N HIS A 161 14.47 -19.38 9.49
CA HIS A 161 14.82 -18.61 10.68
C HIS A 161 15.73 -17.41 10.36
N THR A 162 16.71 -17.61 9.47
CA THR A 162 17.60 -16.52 9.03
C THR A 162 16.82 -15.43 8.29
N ILE A 163 15.92 -15.83 7.36
CA ILE A 163 15.04 -14.90 6.64
C ILE A 163 14.14 -14.13 7.62
N TYR A 164 13.63 -14.81 8.66
CA TYR A 164 12.83 -14.19 9.70
C TYR A 164 13.61 -13.09 10.43
N GLU A 165 14.83 -13.37 10.87
CA GLU A 165 15.68 -12.36 11.53
C GLU A 165 15.99 -11.18 10.60
N GLU A 166 16.42 -11.45 9.38
CA GLU A 166 16.78 -10.43 8.40
C GLU A 166 15.58 -9.54 8.04
N ALA A 167 14.38 -10.12 7.91
CA ALA A 167 13.17 -9.37 7.63
C ALA A 167 12.83 -8.40 8.77
N HIS A 168 12.94 -8.83 10.03
CA HIS A 168 12.67 -7.98 11.19
C HIS A 168 13.73 -6.89 11.37
N LEU A 169 15.00 -7.20 11.08
CA LEU A 169 16.08 -6.21 11.07
C LEU A 169 15.89 -5.17 9.97
N ALA A 170 15.55 -5.61 8.75
CA ALA A 170 15.26 -4.72 7.63
C ALA A 170 14.08 -3.79 7.95
N LEU A 171 13.05 -4.33 8.60
CA LEU A 171 11.88 -3.58 9.04
C LEU A 171 12.23 -2.56 10.13
N ALA A 172 13.07 -2.92 11.11
CA ALA A 172 13.54 -2.01 12.15
C ALA A 172 14.39 -0.86 11.58
N ASN A 173 15.20 -1.15 10.56
CA ASN A 173 16.02 -0.14 9.86
C ASN A 173 15.22 0.72 8.86
N GLY A 174 14.03 0.26 8.44
CA GLY A 174 13.23 0.91 7.41
C GLY A 174 13.70 0.63 5.98
N ASP A 175 14.47 -0.43 5.76
CA ASP A 175 15.03 -0.84 4.47
C ASP A 175 13.95 -1.52 3.58
N LYS A 176 13.10 -0.72 2.94
CA LYS A 176 11.97 -1.22 2.11
C LYS A 176 12.39 -2.18 0.98
N LYS A 177 13.55 -1.94 0.35
CA LYS A 177 14.04 -2.75 -0.77
C LYS A 177 14.42 -4.17 -0.32
N LYS A 178 15.14 -4.28 0.79
CA LYS A 178 15.54 -5.59 1.34
C LYS A 178 14.29 -6.35 1.82
N LEU A 179 13.39 -5.65 2.52
CA LEU A 179 12.14 -6.24 3.00
C LEU A 179 11.29 -6.82 1.85
N GLY A 180 11.17 -6.09 0.74
CA GLY A 180 10.41 -6.55 -0.44
C GLY A 180 11.01 -7.77 -1.15
N ASN A 181 12.31 -8.06 -0.95
CA ASN A 181 12.95 -9.26 -1.51
C ASN A 181 12.81 -10.48 -0.58
N LEU A 182 12.73 -10.24 0.74
CA LEU A 182 12.64 -11.30 1.75
C LEU A 182 11.21 -11.77 2.01
N VAL A 183 10.24 -10.86 1.84
CA VAL A 183 8.83 -11.07 2.23
C VAL A 183 7.94 -11.09 0.99
N THR A 184 6.88 -11.90 1.04
CA THR A 184 5.88 -11.98 -0.03
C THR A 184 5.00 -10.73 -0.13
N GLU A 185 4.40 -10.50 -1.30
CA GLU A 185 3.55 -9.32 -1.56
C GLU A 185 2.33 -9.27 -0.65
N ARG A 186 1.89 -10.42 -0.14
CA ARG A 186 0.76 -10.53 0.77
C ARG A 186 1.12 -10.06 2.19
N CYS A 187 2.30 -10.43 2.68
CA CYS A 187 2.76 -10.16 4.04
C CYS A 187 3.37 -8.75 4.16
N TYR A 188 4.02 -8.27 3.10
CA TYR A 188 4.64 -6.94 3.05
C TYR A 188 3.75 -5.78 3.54
N PRO A 189 2.49 -5.61 3.05
CA PRO A 189 1.61 -4.55 3.54
C PRO A 189 1.17 -4.75 4.99
N GLU A 190 1.04 -5.99 5.47
CA GLU A 190 0.66 -6.27 6.86
C GLU A 190 1.77 -5.90 7.84
N MET A 191 3.03 -6.16 7.47
CA MET A 191 4.19 -5.78 8.27
C MET A 191 4.40 -4.26 8.31
N LEU A 192 4.14 -3.57 7.20
CA LEU A 192 4.25 -2.11 7.13
C LEU A 192 3.06 -1.37 7.74
N ALA A 193 1.90 -2.03 7.81
CA ALA A 193 0.73 -1.47 8.46
C ALA A 193 1.09 -1.04 9.89
N ASN A 194 0.75 0.20 10.23
CA ASN A 194 1.03 0.82 11.54
C ASN A 194 2.50 1.16 11.84
N THR A 195 3.40 1.07 10.88
CA THR A 195 4.84 1.36 11.05
C THR A 195 5.25 2.78 10.62
N GLU A 196 4.49 3.43 9.73
CA GLU A 196 4.88 4.68 9.05
C GLU A 196 5.28 5.86 9.96
N LEU A 197 4.70 5.94 11.16
CA LEU A 197 4.96 7.03 12.12
C LEU A 197 5.67 6.56 13.40
N LYS A 198 6.23 5.35 13.39
CA LYS A 198 6.82 4.71 14.56
C LYS A 198 8.25 4.30 14.28
N THR A 199 9.10 4.40 15.30
CA THR A 199 10.45 3.84 15.25
C THR A 199 10.43 2.48 15.93
N LEU A 200 11.01 1.49 15.25
CA LEU A 200 11.04 0.11 15.70
C LEU A 200 12.46 -0.24 16.14
N ARG A 201 12.56 -0.80 17.33
CA ARG A 201 13.76 -1.48 17.81
C ARG A 201 13.37 -2.93 18.05
N TRP A 202 13.97 -3.83 17.28
CA TRP A 202 13.77 -5.26 17.37
C TRP A 202 15.12 -5.93 17.52
N SER A 203 15.19 -6.95 18.38
CA SER A 203 16.38 -7.76 18.60
C SER A 203 15.94 -9.15 19.07
N LEU A 204 16.42 -10.19 18.40
CA LEU A 204 16.25 -11.56 18.86
C LEU A 204 17.29 -11.86 19.94
N ILE A 205 16.84 -12.32 21.11
CA ILE A 205 17.74 -12.61 22.25
C ILE A 205 18.23 -14.06 22.16
N LYS A 206 17.28 -15.00 22.11
CA LYS A 206 17.56 -16.44 22.13
C LYS A 206 16.35 -17.25 21.68
N SER A 207 16.60 -18.31 20.93
CA SER A 207 15.66 -19.40 20.64
C SER A 207 15.72 -20.46 21.74
N ILE A 208 14.54 -20.89 22.22
CA ILE A 208 14.41 -21.91 23.27
C ILE A 208 14.42 -23.29 22.64
N GLU A 209 13.58 -23.48 21.62
CA GLU A 209 13.52 -24.69 20.82
C GLU A 209 13.99 -24.39 19.40
N PRO A 210 14.71 -25.33 18.77
CA PRO A 210 15.05 -25.20 17.36
C PRO A 210 13.77 -25.17 16.52
N ALA A 211 13.82 -24.36 15.47
CA ALA A 211 12.80 -24.30 14.44
C ALA A 211 12.43 -25.70 13.94
N ARG A 212 11.13 -26.04 13.95
CA ARG A 212 10.64 -27.29 13.39
C ARG A 212 9.57 -27.07 12.35
N VAL A 213 9.67 -27.77 11.23
CA VAL A 213 8.62 -27.80 10.20
C VAL A 213 7.50 -28.73 10.66
N VAL A 214 6.26 -28.23 10.65
CA VAL A 214 5.11 -28.98 11.16
C VAL A 214 4.18 -29.42 10.04
N HIS A 215 3.98 -28.56 9.06
CA HIS A 215 2.95 -28.78 8.06
C HIS A 215 3.35 -28.20 6.72
N ILE A 216 3.24 -29.01 5.68
CA ILE A 216 3.56 -28.63 4.31
C ILE A 216 2.29 -28.76 3.49
N ARG A 217 2.03 -27.78 2.62
CA ARG A 217 0.93 -27.75 1.67
C ARG A 217 1.39 -27.27 0.32
N THR A 218 0.68 -27.71 -0.71
CA THR A 218 0.97 -27.37 -2.09
C THR A 218 -0.36 -27.11 -2.79
N GLN A 219 -0.44 -26.05 -3.58
CA GLN A 219 -1.62 -25.68 -4.36
C GLN A 219 -1.21 -25.21 -5.76
N ASP A 220 -2.00 -25.61 -6.74
CA ASP A 220 -1.82 -25.21 -8.13
C ASP A 220 -2.69 -23.96 -8.37
N LEU A 221 -2.11 -22.89 -8.92
CA LEU A 221 -2.82 -21.62 -9.16
C LEU A 221 -3.10 -21.41 -10.64
N LEU A 222 -4.40 -21.42 -11.01
CA LEU A 222 -4.95 -21.23 -12.36
C LEU A 222 -4.52 -22.31 -13.37
N ASN A 223 -3.22 -22.51 -13.55
CA ASN A 223 -2.60 -23.53 -14.41
C ASN A 223 -1.86 -24.56 -13.53
N LYS A 224 -1.80 -25.81 -14.00
CA LYS A 224 -1.12 -26.92 -13.30
C LYS A 224 0.40 -26.75 -13.21
N ASP A 225 0.96 -25.82 -13.98
CA ASP A 225 2.40 -25.57 -14.02
C ASP A 225 2.84 -24.58 -12.92
N ASN A 226 1.91 -23.76 -12.42
CA ASN A 226 2.18 -22.78 -11.37
C ASN A 226 1.82 -23.38 -10.00
N ILE A 227 2.79 -24.09 -9.44
CA ILE A 227 2.62 -24.78 -8.16
C ILE A 227 3.28 -23.97 -7.05
N PHE A 228 2.49 -23.63 -6.04
CA PHE A 228 2.95 -22.92 -4.86
C PHE A 228 2.97 -23.85 -3.66
N ALA A 229 4.08 -23.82 -2.92
CA ALA A 229 4.23 -24.55 -1.67
C ALA A 229 4.16 -23.59 -0.48
N GLN A 230 3.45 -24.01 0.57
CA GLN A 230 3.39 -23.34 1.86
C GLN A 230 3.94 -24.29 2.92
N VAL A 231 4.97 -23.84 3.63
CA VAL A 231 5.60 -24.59 4.72
C VAL A 231 5.37 -23.83 6.01
N HIS A 232 4.67 -24.44 6.95
CA HIS A 232 4.48 -23.92 8.29
C HIS A 232 5.56 -24.47 9.22
N GLN A 233 6.26 -23.54 9.84
CA GLN A 233 7.28 -23.78 10.84
C GLN A 233 6.81 -23.23 12.18
N ILE A 234 7.09 -23.97 13.25
CA ILE A 234 6.90 -23.48 14.61
C ILE A 234 8.27 -23.09 15.15
N THR A 235 8.38 -21.85 15.62
CA THR A 235 9.51 -21.38 16.42
C THR A 235 9.06 -21.07 17.84
N GLN A 236 9.93 -21.34 18.82
CA GLN A 236 9.74 -20.89 20.20
C GLN A 236 10.90 -19.99 20.59
N GLU A 237 10.61 -18.70 20.67
CA GLU A 237 11.60 -17.66 20.92
C GLU A 237 11.24 -16.89 22.19
N TYR A 238 12.25 -16.42 22.93
CA TYR A 238 11.99 -15.44 23.98
C TYR A 238 11.49 -14.14 23.35
N PRO A 239 10.43 -13.51 23.89
CA PRO A 239 9.82 -12.35 23.26
C PRO A 239 10.85 -11.23 23.11
N ALA A 240 11.09 -10.82 21.86
CA ALA A 240 11.87 -9.65 21.54
C ALA A 240 11.24 -8.41 22.19
N HIS A 241 12.05 -7.52 22.76
CA HIS A 241 11.57 -6.20 23.16
C HIS A 241 11.31 -5.36 21.92
N LEU A 242 10.10 -5.44 21.36
CA LEU A 242 9.65 -4.50 20.33
C LEU A 242 9.34 -3.16 21.00
N ILE A 243 10.32 -2.26 21.04
CA ILE A 243 10.09 -0.91 21.56
C ILE A 243 9.59 -0.04 20.42
N LEU A 244 8.27 0.18 20.41
CA LEU A 244 7.62 1.16 19.55
C LEU A 244 7.71 2.55 20.19
N LYS A 245 8.64 3.37 19.71
CA LYS A 245 8.72 4.78 20.14
C LYS A 245 7.99 5.63 19.11
N THR A 246 6.83 6.17 19.50
CA THR A 246 6.17 7.23 18.72
C THR A 246 6.74 8.58 19.15
N ARG A 247 6.80 9.54 18.22
CA ARG A 247 7.28 10.91 18.53
C ARG A 247 6.42 11.64 19.58
N SER A 248 5.23 11.15 19.92
CA SER A 248 4.29 11.84 20.82
C SER A 248 3.90 11.09 22.10
N LYS A 249 4.13 9.78 22.24
CA LYS A 249 3.92 9.02 23.49
C LYS A 249 4.50 7.59 23.40
N GLN A 250 5.28 7.19 24.41
CA GLN A 250 5.74 5.80 24.55
C GLN A 250 4.55 4.91 24.90
N HIS A 251 4.15 4.01 24.00
CA HIS A 251 3.23 2.91 24.32
C HIS A 251 3.96 1.59 24.06
N ARG A 252 4.12 0.80 25.13
CA ARG A 252 4.67 -0.55 25.09
C ARG A 252 3.55 -1.48 24.63
N LEU A 253 3.61 -1.95 23.38
CA LEU A 253 2.70 -2.98 22.89
C LEU A 253 3.43 -4.33 22.89
N HIS A 254 2.87 -5.29 23.63
CA HIS A 254 3.22 -6.70 23.50
C HIS A 254 2.38 -7.27 22.36
N ILE A 255 2.98 -7.41 21.19
CA ILE A 255 2.36 -8.14 20.08
C ILE A 255 2.84 -9.58 20.19
N ASN A 256 1.95 -10.48 20.61
CA ASN A 256 2.16 -11.91 20.42
C ASN A 256 1.88 -12.20 18.94
N ALA A 257 2.93 -12.19 18.11
CA ALA A 257 2.84 -12.63 16.74
C ALA A 257 2.91 -14.17 16.75
N SER A 258 1.78 -14.82 16.47
CA SER A 258 1.75 -16.22 16.04
C SER A 258 2.01 -16.21 14.54
N VAL A 259 3.18 -16.69 14.12
CA VAL A 259 3.49 -17.05 12.72
C VAL A 259 3.29 -18.55 12.56
#